data_AF-A0A7T5RL70-F1
#
_entry.id   AF-A0A7T5RL70-F1
#
_cell.length_a   1.000
_cell.length_b   1.000
_cell.length_c   1.000
_cell.angle_alpha   90.00
_cell.angle_beta   90.00
_cell.angle_gamma   90.00
#
_symmetry.space_group_name_H-M   'P 1'
#
loop_
_entity.id
_entity.type
_entity.pdbx_description
1 polymer ?
#
loop_
_entity_poly.entity_id
_entity_poly.type
_entity_poly.pdbx_seq_one_letter_code
_entity_poly.pdbx_strand_id
1 'polypeptide(L)' 'MGFFARLIDYLKSTRLEVKNVNWPTRRETIRFTLLVIAVSAGIAAYLGFLDFIFINILEKFVL' A
#
# COMPACT_ATOMS: atom_id res chain seq x y z
N MET A 1 41.56 6.00 9.36
CA MET A 1 40.35 6.34 8.57
C MET A 1 39.14 6.01 9.44
N GLY A 2 38.54 7.02 10.08
CA GLY A 2 37.51 6.81 11.10
C GLY A 2 36.25 6.15 10.53
N PHE A 3 35.61 5.30 11.34
CA PHE A 3 34.34 4.64 11.03
C PHE A 3 33.26 5.59 10.47
N PHE A 4 33.23 6.83 10.98
CA PHE A 4 32.35 7.90 10.50
C PHE A 4 32.53 8.25 9.01
N ALA A 5 33.75 8.22 8.47
CA ALA A 5 34.00 8.50 7.05
C ALA A 5 33.40 7.43 6.15
N ARG A 6 33.50 6.15 6.54
CA ARG A 6 32.93 5.02 5.79
C ARG A 6 31.40 5.06 5.73
N LEU A 7 30.75 5.47 6.82
CA LEU A 7 29.29 5.65 6.88
C LEU A 7 28.81 6.77 5.95
N ILE A 8 29.53 7.89 5.92
CA ILE A 8 29.22 9.02 5.03
C ILE A 8 29.39 8.60 3.56
N ASP A 9 30.47 7.88 3.24
CA ASP A 9 30.71 7.37 1.88
C ASP A 9 29.63 6.37 1.44
N TYR A 10 29.18 5.49 2.34
CA TYR A 10 28.09 4.53 2.08
C TYR A 10 26.73 5.21 1.84
N LEU A 11 26.40 6.26 2.62
CA LEU A 11 25.18 7.04 2.38
C LEU A 11 25.26 7.82 1.06
N LYS A 12 26.46 8.29 0.71
CA LYS A 12 26.70 9.01 -0.55
C LYS A 12 26.55 8.09 -1.77
N SER A 13 27.08 6.87 -1.71
CA SER A 13 26.88 5.86 -2.77
C SER A 13 25.42 5.44 -2.90
N THR A 14 24.73 5.20 -1.78
CA THR A 14 23.30 4.84 -1.77
C THR A 14 22.43 5.93 -2.40
N ARG A 15 22.71 7.21 -2.12
CA ARG A 15 21.98 8.34 -2.72
C ARG A 15 22.18 8.43 -4.24
N LEU A 16 23.37 8.09 -4.74
CA LEU A 16 23.66 8.04 -6.18
C LEU A 16 22.86 6.93 -6.87
N GLU A 17 22.75 5.77 -6.24
CA GLU A 17 22.01 4.62 -6.76
C GLU A 17 20.49 4.86 -6.78
N VAL A 18 19.95 5.45 -5.71
CA VAL A 18 18.53 5.84 -5.60
C VAL A 18 18.14 6.88 -6.67
N LYS A 19 19.09 7.71 -7.12
CA LYS A 19 18.85 8.70 -8.19
C LYS A 19 18.69 8.05 -9.57
N ASN A 20 19.27 6.86 -9.78
CA ASN A 20 19.14 6.10 -11.02
C ASN A 20 17.87 5.22 -11.04
N VAL A 21 17.09 5.21 -9.96
CA VAL A 21 15.82 4.50 -9.92
C VAL A 21 14.79 5.27 -10.74
N ASN A 22 14.12 4.57 -11.66
CA ASN A 22 13.01 5.12 -12.43
C ASN A 22 11.76 5.18 -11.54
N TRP A 23 11.60 6.29 -10.84
CA TRP A 23 10.40 6.54 -10.06
C TRP A 23 9.19 6.78 -10.97
N PRO A 24 8.00 6.30 -10.58
CA PRO A 24 6.79 6.52 -11.33
C PRO A 24 6.52 8.02 -11.49
N THR A 25 6.00 8.40 -12.64
CA THR A 25 5.58 9.79 -12.89
C THR A 25 4.41 10.15 -11.99
N ARG A 26 4.22 11.45 -11.69
CA ARG A 26 3.08 11.92 -10.86
C ARG A 26 1.74 11.38 -11.35
N ARG A 27 1.56 11.26 -12.67
CA ARG A 27 0.32 10.75 -13.28
C ARG A 27 0.13 9.25 -13.02
N GLU A 28 1.19 8.46 -13.08
CA GLU A 28 1.16 7.02 -12.77
C GLU A 28 0.86 6.79 -11.30
N THR A 29 1.52 7.52 -10.41
CA THR A 29 1.25 7.43 -8.96
C THR A 29 -0.23 7.71 -8.66
N ILE A 30 -0.81 8.76 -9.23
CA ILE A 30 -2.23 9.08 -9.04
C ILE A 30 -3.14 7.95 -9.56
N ARG A 31 -2.84 7.38 -10.74
CA ARG A 31 -3.61 6.25 -11.29
C ARG A 31 -3.54 5.02 -10.39
N PHE A 32 -2.36 4.67 -9.90
CA PHE A 32 -2.20 3.53 -8.99
C PHE A 32 -2.93 3.75 -7.66
N THR A 33 -2.84 4.95 -7.08
CA THR A 33 -3.57 5.27 -5.86
C THR A 33 -5.08 5.18 -6.07
N LEU A 34 -5.61 5.72 -7.17
CA LEU A 34 -7.04 5.62 -7.49
C LEU A 34 -7.48 4.17 -7.69
N LEU A 35 -6.66 3.34 -8.34
CA LEU A 35 -6.93 1.92 -8.50
C LEU A 35 -6.98 1.20 -7.15
N VAL A 36 -6.03 1.46 -6.25
CA VAL A 36 -6.04 0.90 -4.90
C VAL A 36 -7.29 1.31 -4.14
N ILE A 37 -7.68 2.59 -4.19
CA ILE A 37 -8.91 3.07 -3.54
C ILE A 37 -10.14 2.34 -4.08
N ALA A 38 -10.25 2.19 -5.40
CA ALA A 38 -11.37 1.51 -6.03
C ALA A 38 -11.47 0.03 -5.62
N VAL A 39 -10.34 -0.68 -5.62
CA VAL A 39 -10.29 -2.10 -5.22
C VAL A 39 -10.62 -2.25 -3.73
N SER A 40 -10.03 -1.42 -2.87
CA SER A 40 -10.32 -1.46 -1.43
C SER A 40 -11.79 -1.15 -1.12
N ALA A 41 -12.38 -0.18 -1.82
CA ALA A 41 -13.81 0.12 -1.69
C ALA A 41 -14.69 -1.05 -2.18
N GLY A 42 -14.31 -1.71 -3.28
CA GLY A 42 -15.00 -2.90 -3.77
C GLY A 42 -14.97 -4.06 -2.79
N ILE A 43 -13.80 -4.33 -2.19
CA ILE A 43 -13.66 -5.37 -1.16
C ILE A 43 -14.47 -5.02 0.09
N ALA A 44 -14.41 -3.76 0.55
CA ALA A 44 -15.17 -3.32 1.71
C ALA A 44 -16.69 -3.47 1.49
N ALA A 45 -17.19 -3.11 0.31
CA ALA A 45 -18.59 -3.30 -0.04
C ALA A 45 -18.98 -4.79 -0.10
N TYR A 46 -18.12 -5.63 -0.68
CA TYR A 46 -18.36 -7.07 -0.77
C TYR A 46 -18.42 -7.73 0.61
N LEU A 47 -17.42 -7.48 1.46
CA LEU A 47 -17.37 -8.02 2.82
C LEU A 47 -18.52 -7.48 3.66
N GLY A 48 -18.79 -6.18 3.64
CA GLY A 48 -19.90 -5.59 4.39
C GLY A 48 -21.27 -6.13 3.96
N PHE A 49 -21.46 -6.41 2.67
CA PHE A 49 -22.67 -7.06 2.17
C PHE A 49 -22.81 -8.49 2.69
N LEU A 50 -21.72 -9.27 2.66
CA LEU A 50 -21.72 -10.62 3.20
C LEU A 50 -21.96 -10.64 4.70
N ASP A 51 -21.33 -9.75 5.46
CA ASP A 51 -21.51 -9.63 6.90
C ASP A 51 -22.99 -9.35 7.23
N PHE A 52 -23.64 -8.46 6.48
CA PHE A 52 -25.08 -8.21 6.64
C PHE A 52 -25.91 -9.48 6.41
N ILE A 53 -25.64 -10.23 5.34
CA ILE A 53 -26.36 -11.48 5.07
C ILE A 53 -26.12 -12.49 6.20
N PHE A 54 -24.87 -12.69 6.61
CA PHE A 54 -24.53 -13.67 7.63
C PHE A 54 -25.13 -13.33 8.99
N ILE A 55 -25.16 -12.05 9.37
CA ILE A 55 -25.82 -11.59 10.61
C ILE A 55 -27.31 -11.93 10.57
N ASN A 56 -28.02 -11.58 9.49
CA ASN A 56 -29.47 -11.87 9.37
C ASN A 56 -29.77 -13.37 9.43
N ILE A 57 -28.89 -14.21 8.86
CA ILE A 57 -29.04 -15.67 8.93
C ILE A 57 -28.79 -16.17 10.35
N LEU A 58 -27.71 -15.73 11.00
CA LEU A 58 -27.39 -16.11 12.37
C LEU A 58 -28.50 -15.71 13.35
N GLU A 59 -29.01 -14.49 13.26
CA GLU A 59 -30.12 -14.00 14.09
C GLU A 59 -31.40 -14.79 13.91
N LYS A 60 -31.65 -15.36 12.73
CA LYS A 60 -32.89 -16.08 12.44
C LYS A 60 -32.83 -17.57 12.76
N PHE A 61 -31.64 -18.17 12.72
CA PHE A 61 -31.46 -19.62 12.85
C PHE A 61 -30.79 -20.06 14.17
N VAL A 62 -30.05 -19.19 14.85
CA VAL A 62 -29.28 -19.56 16.05
C VAL A 62 -29.75 -18.83 17.31
N LEU A 63 -30.06 -17.54 17.21
CA LEU A 63 -30.72 -16.76 18.27
C LEU A 63 -32.24 -16.86 18.14
#